data_AF-A0A7V6B6C5-F1
#
_entry.id   AF-A0A7V6B6C5-F1
#
_cell.length_a   1.000
_cell.length_b   1.000
_cell.length_c   1.000
_cell.angle_alpha   90.00
_cell.angle_beta   90.00
_cell.angle_gamma   90.00
#
_symmetry.space_group_name_H-M   'P 1'
#
loop_
_entity.id
_entity.type
_entity.pdbx_description
1 polymer ?
#
loop_
_entity_poly.entity_id
_entity_poly.type
_entity_poly.pdbx_seq_one_letter_code
_entity_poly.pdbx_strand_id
1 'polypeptide(L)'
;MRFALFFTALFVACSSSNSTNLLGDAKDVVSETHDVPVGEDVTSLSDTRADDGASIEERAGDANLSGDGEISQDSDVCLVCPDVQLPDVDFQSLPRMPAGKTFTTRYAASAVKKKITPDHPMYMGGFGFCGGAPDKCRISEGVHDDLYANIVLICDTEQEECIGFAGVDSVGLVHFDCDYIHLLAQKYVYEELGIYFEGKRLFVSSSHSHGAPDTTGLWGPMFGAGRDEQYIAFLREQVAQGAVEAFKTLEDVVLSYGVGSSPNSTDGSEPVIKDEEIWVIKGERPQGGTIFTLTRWNSHPTAYGSKNNGLTADYVGAFRKFMEEEYGGVAVFLNGNLGGTYPDRPTSCGLQEEAFPNGYHDPDLTPVDHMRTTCTGYQLFQNTKQALTSTKPVQETGVEFWHGKFGFHPDNGTLLLAAKLAPVPFEWVDIDDPLSEMKTEFSAARIGNLFFISTPGESFPAFSKPVV
;
A
#
# COMPACT_ATOMS: atom_id res chain seq x y z
N MET A 1 3.40 -0.35 27.35
CA MET A 1 4.08 -1.16 26.29
C MET A 1 4.65 -0.17 25.29
N ARG A 2 5.98 -0.08 25.18
CA ARG A 2 6.64 0.76 24.16
C ARG A 2 6.64 -0.02 22.86
N PHE A 3 5.86 0.41 21.87
CA PHE A 3 5.91 -0.13 20.52
C PHE A 3 7.12 0.49 19.82
N ALA A 4 8.13 -0.32 19.50
CA ALA A 4 9.22 0.06 18.62
C ALA A 4 8.91 -0.51 17.23
N LEU A 5 8.36 0.33 16.35
CA LEU A 5 8.29 0.06 14.92
C LEU A 5 9.67 0.43 14.35
N PHE A 6 10.50 -0.58 14.07
CA PHE A 6 11.77 -0.38 13.38
C PHE A 6 11.50 -0.13 11.89
N PHE A 7 11.54 1.13 11.45
CA PHE A 7 11.38 1.55 10.05
C PHE A 7 12.71 1.71 9.30
N THR A 8 13.80 1.11 9.80
CA THR A 8 15.16 1.29 9.28
C THR A 8 15.45 0.54 7.95
N ALA A 9 14.48 -0.18 7.38
CA ALA A 9 14.74 -1.13 6.29
C ALA A 9 14.55 -0.61 4.85
N LEU A 10 14.06 0.62 4.66
CA LEU A 10 13.79 1.14 3.30
C LEU A 10 15.05 1.21 2.42
N PHE A 11 16.23 1.41 3.02
CA PHE A 11 17.50 1.60 2.30
C PHE A 11 18.24 0.30 1.96
N VAL A 12 18.05 -0.77 2.74
CA VAL A 12 18.77 -2.05 2.51
C VAL A 12 17.91 -3.05 1.74
N ALA A 13 16.59 -2.99 1.86
CA ALA A 13 15.70 -3.89 1.13
C ALA A 13 15.71 -3.64 -0.38
N CYS A 14 15.77 -2.38 -0.84
CA CYS A 14 15.59 -2.05 -2.25
C CYS A 14 16.87 -2.06 -3.13
N SER A 15 18.04 -2.44 -2.60
CA SER A 15 19.26 -2.55 -3.41
C SER A 15 19.53 -4.01 -3.81
N SER A 16 19.11 -4.41 -5.02
CA SER A 16 19.61 -5.66 -5.60
C SER A 16 21.11 -5.55 -5.87
N SER A 17 21.86 -6.54 -5.40
CA SER A 17 23.31 -6.70 -5.50
C SER A 17 23.87 -6.51 -6.91
N ASN A 18 24.63 -5.42 -7.11
CA ASN A 18 25.88 -5.41 -7.88
C ASN A 18 26.55 -4.04 -7.74
N SER A 19 27.44 -3.89 -6.76
CA SER A 19 28.49 -2.87 -6.83
C SER A 19 29.83 -3.52 -6.51
N THR A 20 30.59 -3.76 -7.57
CA THR A 20 32.02 -4.02 -7.52
C THR A 20 32.75 -2.77 -7.06
N ASN A 21 33.56 -2.92 -6.01
CA ASN A 21 34.80 -2.19 -5.71
C ASN A 21 34.87 -0.70 -6.06
N LEU A 22 34.63 0.14 -5.05
CA LEU A 22 35.37 1.40 -4.89
C LEU A 22 35.74 1.58 -3.42
N LEU A 23 36.98 1.17 -3.10
CA LEU A 23 37.94 1.78 -2.16
C LEU A 23 38.80 0.68 -1.53
N GLY A 24 40.10 0.77 -1.82
CA GLY A 24 41.11 -0.20 -1.42
C GLY A 24 41.48 -0.10 0.06
N ASP A 25 41.95 -1.25 0.54
CA ASP A 25 42.95 -1.48 1.59
C ASP A 25 43.09 -0.43 2.71
N ALA A 26 42.62 -0.81 3.90
CA ALA A 26 43.44 -0.70 5.10
C ALA A 26 43.04 -1.80 6.10
N LYS A 27 43.96 -2.73 6.30
CA LYS A 27 43.93 -3.80 7.31
C LYS A 27 44.05 -3.24 8.73
N ASP A 28 43.43 -3.98 9.65
CA ASP A 28 43.82 -4.25 11.05
C ASP A 28 44.31 -3.07 11.89
N VAL A 29 43.60 -2.73 12.98
CA VAL A 29 44.14 -2.80 14.36
C VAL A 29 42.99 -2.88 15.37
N VAL A 30 43.20 -3.81 16.29
CA VAL A 30 42.39 -4.25 17.43
C VAL A 30 42.25 -3.18 18.52
N SER A 31 41.09 -3.19 19.18
CA SER A 31 40.78 -2.48 20.41
C SER A 31 41.66 -2.91 21.58
N GLU A 32 42.35 -1.99 22.25
CA GLU A 32 42.66 -2.13 23.67
C GLU A 32 42.55 -0.78 24.39
N THR A 33 41.79 -0.83 25.48
CA THR A 33 41.63 0.17 26.53
C THR A 33 42.96 0.50 27.23
N HIS A 34 43.17 1.74 27.69
CA HIS A 34 43.51 2.09 29.09
C HIS A 34 43.79 3.60 29.27
N ASP A 35 43.25 4.10 30.38
CA ASP A 35 43.71 5.15 31.31
C ASP A 35 44.14 6.56 30.88
N VAL A 36 43.51 7.51 31.58
CA VAL A 36 43.78 8.96 31.71
C VAL A 36 45.07 9.18 32.51
N PRO A 37 45.85 10.26 32.26
CA PRO A 37 45.78 11.39 33.19
C PRO A 37 45.91 12.79 32.55
N VAL A 38 45.43 13.74 33.36
CA VAL A 38 45.38 15.20 33.25
C VAL A 38 46.73 15.88 32.98
N GLY A 39 46.72 16.99 32.25
CA GLY A 39 47.81 17.97 32.18
C GLY A 39 47.35 19.33 31.66
N GLU A 40 47.54 20.37 32.46
CA GLU A 40 47.15 21.77 32.25
C GLU A 40 47.99 22.52 31.19
N ASP A 41 47.47 23.71 30.85
CA ASP A 41 48.18 24.98 30.61
C ASP A 41 48.26 25.63 29.20
N VAL A 42 47.50 26.73 29.11
CA VAL A 42 47.73 28.10 28.56
C VAL A 42 48.28 28.31 27.14
N THR A 43 47.52 29.06 26.32
CA THR A 43 47.82 30.42 25.76
C THR A 43 46.97 30.64 24.50
N SER A 44 45.89 31.40 24.62
CA SER A 44 45.77 32.81 24.16
C SER A 44 46.03 33.01 22.66
N LEU A 45 44.99 33.39 21.92
CA LEU A 45 45.00 34.57 21.05
C LEU A 45 43.55 34.99 20.78
N SER A 46 43.23 36.13 21.40
CA SER A 46 42.15 37.02 21.06
C SER A 46 42.36 37.61 19.66
N ASP A 47 41.30 37.79 18.87
CA ASP A 47 40.89 39.17 18.61
C ASP A 47 39.42 39.28 18.21
N THR A 48 38.82 40.32 18.77
CA THR A 48 37.44 40.76 18.72
C THR A 48 37.18 41.69 17.54
N ARG A 49 35.98 41.64 16.96
CA ARG A 49 35.13 42.85 16.86
C ARG A 49 33.68 42.56 16.47
N ALA A 50 32.80 42.94 17.39
CA ALA A 50 31.41 43.37 17.18
C ALA A 50 31.39 44.70 16.39
N ASP A 51 30.29 45.32 15.95
CA ASP A 51 28.87 45.24 16.28
C ASP A 51 28.10 46.04 15.18
N ASP A 52 26.79 46.16 15.37
CA ASP A 52 25.77 47.01 14.70
C ASP A 52 24.79 46.17 13.87
N GLY A 53 23.53 45.97 14.21
CA GLY A 53 22.63 46.71 15.10
C GLY A 53 21.48 47.28 14.28
N ALA A 54 20.33 46.60 14.26
CA ALA A 54 19.03 47.22 13.93
C ALA A 54 17.88 46.32 14.41
N SER A 55 17.21 46.79 15.45
CA SER A 55 15.97 46.30 16.05
C SER A 55 14.73 46.72 15.24
N ILE A 56 13.68 45.89 15.26
CA ILE A 56 12.29 46.33 15.12
C ILE A 56 11.45 45.53 16.13
N GLU A 57 10.83 46.26 17.07
CA GLU A 57 9.87 45.80 18.06
C GLU A 57 8.43 45.70 17.51
N GLU A 58 7.70 44.76 18.11
CA GLU A 58 6.27 44.72 18.45
C GLU A 58 5.16 45.03 17.42
N ARG A 59 4.27 44.04 17.25
CA ARG A 59 2.87 44.24 17.67
C ARG A 59 2.19 42.93 18.04
N ALA A 60 1.96 42.76 19.34
CA ALA A 60 1.03 41.80 19.91
C ALA A 60 -0.42 42.27 19.66
N GLY A 61 -1.30 41.32 19.36
CA GLY A 61 -2.75 41.49 19.36
C GLY A 61 -3.36 40.33 20.12
N ASP A 62 -3.71 40.56 21.38
CA ASP A 62 -4.48 39.67 22.24
C ASP A 62 -5.87 39.40 21.64
N ALA A 63 -6.23 38.12 21.53
CA ALA A 63 -7.62 37.69 21.52
C ALA A 63 -7.78 36.58 22.56
N ASN A 64 -8.31 37.00 23.70
CA ASN A 64 -8.71 36.20 24.83
C ASN A 64 -9.94 35.34 24.45
N LEU A 65 -9.83 34.02 24.48
CA LEU A 65 -10.97 33.09 24.43
C LEU A 65 -10.92 32.18 25.66
N SER A 66 -11.47 32.70 26.76
CA SER A 66 -11.97 31.88 27.86
C SER A 66 -13.32 31.30 27.44
N GLY A 67 -13.41 29.98 27.35
CA GLY A 67 -14.64 29.26 27.06
C GLY A 67 -14.46 27.78 27.39
N ASP A 68 -14.75 27.43 28.64
CA ASP A 68 -14.90 26.04 29.06
C ASP A 68 -16.07 25.41 28.29
N GLY A 69 -15.74 24.52 27.37
CA GLY A 69 -16.68 23.68 26.64
C GLY A 69 -16.04 22.32 26.39
N GLU A 70 -16.69 21.26 26.89
CA GLU A 70 -16.30 19.88 26.67
C GLU A 70 -16.07 19.64 25.16
N ILE A 71 -14.83 19.33 24.78
CA ILE A 71 -14.50 18.86 23.44
C ILE A 71 -14.97 17.41 23.37
N SER A 72 -16.08 17.17 22.67
CA SER A 72 -16.49 15.83 22.26
C SER A 72 -15.40 15.22 21.38
N GLN A 73 -14.85 14.08 21.81
CA GLN A 73 -13.98 13.22 20.99
C GLN A 73 -14.81 12.56 19.87
N ASP A 74 -15.04 13.26 18.76
CA ASP A 74 -15.45 12.64 17.48
C ASP A 74 -15.44 13.62 16.28
N SER A 75 -14.39 14.42 16.12
CA SER A 75 -14.23 15.20 14.89
C SER A 75 -13.45 14.40 13.86
N ASP A 76 -14.18 13.60 13.08
CA ASP A 76 -13.73 12.82 11.92
C ASP A 76 -13.37 13.72 10.72
N VAL A 77 -12.65 14.81 10.98
CA VAL A 77 -12.21 15.77 9.97
C VAL A 77 -10.89 15.28 9.40
N CYS A 78 -10.88 14.86 8.13
CA CYS A 78 -9.63 14.75 7.39
C CYS A 78 -9.00 16.15 7.32
N LEU A 79 -8.03 16.43 8.19
CA LEU A 79 -7.34 17.71 8.28
C LEU A 79 -6.56 18.06 7.00
N VAL A 80 -6.44 17.11 6.07
CA VAL A 80 -5.64 17.20 4.83
C VAL A 80 -6.53 17.10 3.57
N CYS A 81 -7.86 17.05 3.73
CA CYS A 81 -8.82 16.96 2.63
C CYS A 81 -9.70 18.21 2.48
N PRO A 82 -9.14 19.43 2.33
CA PRO A 82 -9.92 20.67 2.45
C PRO A 82 -11.06 20.78 1.42
N ASP A 83 -10.94 20.12 0.27
CA ASP A 83 -11.89 20.20 -0.83
C ASP A 83 -12.96 19.08 -0.83
N VAL A 84 -12.85 18.09 0.04
CA VAL A 84 -13.81 16.98 0.13
C VAL A 84 -14.53 17.04 1.47
N GLN A 85 -15.79 17.47 1.43
CA GLN A 85 -16.67 17.48 2.58
C GLN A 85 -17.80 16.47 2.38
N LEU A 86 -18.03 15.66 3.42
CA LEU A 86 -19.24 14.87 3.53
C LEU A 86 -20.45 15.81 3.66
N PRO A 87 -21.59 15.48 3.04
CA PRO A 87 -22.80 16.26 3.21
C PRO A 87 -23.29 16.21 4.66
N ASP A 88 -23.91 17.30 5.11
CA ASP A 88 -24.51 17.40 6.44
C ASP A 88 -25.81 16.61 6.50
N VAL A 89 -25.70 15.31 6.80
CA VAL A 89 -26.80 14.34 6.81
C VAL A 89 -26.66 13.38 7.97
N ASP A 90 -27.79 12.93 8.51
CA ASP A 90 -27.80 11.86 9.51
C ASP A 90 -27.57 10.51 8.82
N PHE A 91 -26.29 10.17 8.61
CA PHE A 91 -25.88 8.93 7.95
C PHE A 91 -26.43 7.67 8.63
N GLN A 92 -26.59 7.68 9.96
CA GLN A 92 -27.06 6.49 10.69
C GLN A 92 -28.54 6.18 10.42
N SER A 93 -29.30 7.16 9.95
CA SER A 93 -30.70 6.98 9.57
C SER A 93 -30.90 6.39 8.17
N LEU A 94 -29.83 6.34 7.36
CA LEU A 94 -29.90 5.88 5.97
C LEU A 94 -29.82 4.35 5.86
N PRO A 95 -30.39 3.76 4.80
CA PRO A 95 -30.22 2.34 4.52
C PRO A 95 -28.75 2.01 4.24
N ARG A 96 -28.33 0.80 4.60
CA ARG A 96 -26.96 0.30 4.33
C ARG A 96 -26.89 -0.64 3.12
N MET A 97 -28.05 -1.08 2.63
CA MET A 97 -28.20 -1.96 1.48
C MET A 97 -28.95 -1.26 0.33
N PRO A 98 -28.71 -1.62 -0.95
CA PRO A 98 -29.42 -1.02 -2.07
C PRO A 98 -30.92 -1.31 -2.07
N ALA A 99 -31.73 -0.28 -2.30
CA ALA A 99 -33.17 -0.41 -2.43
C ALA A 99 -33.56 -1.29 -3.64
N GLY A 100 -34.63 -2.09 -3.49
CA GLY A 100 -35.17 -2.90 -4.58
C GLY A 100 -34.36 -4.16 -4.93
N LYS A 101 -33.28 -4.45 -4.20
CA LYS A 101 -32.60 -5.75 -4.26
C LYS A 101 -33.06 -6.64 -3.11
N THR A 102 -33.27 -7.91 -3.41
CA THR A 102 -33.57 -8.95 -2.43
C THR A 102 -32.56 -10.07 -2.59
N PHE A 103 -31.93 -10.48 -1.50
CA PHE A 103 -30.93 -11.54 -1.48
C PHE A 103 -31.51 -12.79 -0.82
N THR A 104 -31.07 -13.95 -1.28
CA THR A 104 -31.50 -15.26 -0.79
C THR A 104 -30.41 -16.01 -0.04
N THR A 105 -29.18 -15.49 -0.07
CA THR A 105 -28.00 -16.03 0.62
C THR A 105 -27.58 -15.14 1.79
N ARG A 106 -26.82 -15.70 2.76
CA ARG A 106 -26.30 -14.92 3.90
C ARG A 106 -25.48 -13.71 3.47
N TYR A 107 -24.68 -13.90 2.42
CA TYR A 107 -23.81 -12.87 1.90
C TYR A 107 -24.24 -12.49 0.49
N ALA A 108 -24.24 -11.18 0.21
CA ALA A 108 -24.25 -10.66 -1.14
C ALA A 108 -22.85 -10.16 -1.49
N ALA A 109 -22.44 -10.29 -2.75
CA ALA A 109 -21.18 -9.73 -3.18
C ALA A 109 -21.20 -9.26 -4.63
N SER A 110 -20.18 -8.48 -4.96
CA SER A 110 -19.88 -8.01 -6.30
C SER A 110 -18.39 -7.81 -6.43
N ALA A 111 -17.88 -7.83 -7.65
CA ALA A 111 -16.53 -7.35 -7.92
C ALA A 111 -16.46 -6.51 -9.19
N VAL A 112 -15.60 -5.50 -9.15
CA VAL A 112 -15.46 -4.45 -10.15
C VAL A 112 -13.98 -4.29 -10.48
N LYS A 113 -13.67 -4.06 -11.75
CA LYS A 113 -12.32 -3.83 -12.26
C LYS A 113 -12.23 -2.42 -12.85
N LYS A 114 -11.46 -1.54 -12.21
CA LYS A 114 -11.27 -0.15 -12.65
C LYS A 114 -9.87 0.04 -13.17
N LYS A 115 -9.72 0.37 -14.46
CA LYS A 115 -8.42 0.68 -15.04
C LYS A 115 -7.88 1.99 -14.44
N ILE A 116 -6.63 1.94 -13.99
CA ILE A 116 -5.89 3.07 -13.41
C ILE A 116 -4.55 3.29 -14.13
N THR A 117 -4.36 2.74 -15.32
CA THR A 117 -3.17 3.03 -16.15
C THR A 117 -3.17 4.51 -16.55
N PRO A 118 -2.10 5.27 -16.27
CA PRO A 118 -1.96 6.63 -16.78
C PRO A 118 -1.82 6.64 -18.31
N ASP A 119 -2.18 7.75 -18.94
CA ASP A 119 -2.12 7.96 -20.39
C ASP A 119 -0.87 8.73 -20.86
N HIS A 120 0.04 9.03 -19.92
CA HIS A 120 1.28 9.76 -20.15
C HIS A 120 2.44 9.15 -19.35
N PRO A 121 3.70 9.48 -19.69
CA PRO A 121 4.87 9.01 -18.94
C PRO A 121 4.85 9.43 -17.47
N MET A 122 5.13 8.49 -16.58
CA MET A 122 5.16 8.66 -15.13
C MET A 122 6.52 8.32 -14.55
N TYR A 123 6.95 9.01 -13.50
CA TYR A 123 8.02 8.47 -12.65
C TYR A 123 7.56 7.16 -12.02
N MET A 124 8.47 6.19 -11.90
CA MET A 124 8.16 4.85 -11.38
C MET A 124 8.72 4.67 -9.98
N GLY A 125 7.91 4.10 -9.08
CA GLY A 125 8.27 3.89 -7.68
C GLY A 125 9.07 2.62 -7.42
N GLY A 126 9.75 2.57 -6.27
CA GLY A 126 10.24 1.34 -5.63
C GLY A 126 11.75 1.07 -5.76
N PHE A 127 12.38 1.32 -6.92
CA PHE A 127 13.80 0.97 -7.12
C PHE A 127 14.76 2.16 -6.93
N GLY A 128 15.13 2.43 -5.68
CA GLY A 128 16.26 3.31 -5.30
C GLY A 128 16.11 4.80 -5.69
N PHE A 129 16.78 5.69 -4.96
CA PHE A 129 16.69 7.12 -5.23
C PHE A 129 17.53 7.53 -6.46
N CYS A 130 16.96 8.36 -7.34
CA CYS A 130 17.71 8.97 -8.44
C CYS A 130 18.62 10.15 -8.02
N GLY A 131 18.75 10.39 -6.70
CA GLY A 131 19.59 11.47 -6.17
C GLY A 131 19.20 12.87 -6.65
N GLY A 132 17.95 13.03 -7.08
CA GLY A 132 17.41 14.28 -7.63
C GLY A 132 17.79 14.58 -9.08
N ALA A 133 18.56 13.71 -9.76
CA ALA A 133 18.99 13.90 -11.14
C ALA A 133 17.97 13.27 -12.13
N PRO A 134 17.28 14.07 -12.96
CA PRO A 134 16.19 13.57 -13.81
C PRO A 134 16.59 12.43 -14.76
N ASP A 135 17.82 12.47 -15.29
CA ASP A 135 18.39 11.46 -16.20
C ASP A 135 18.68 10.11 -15.52
N LYS A 136 18.62 10.07 -14.18
CA LYS A 136 18.79 8.85 -13.38
C LYS A 136 17.48 8.34 -12.78
N CYS A 137 16.38 9.09 -12.92
CA CYS A 137 15.08 8.66 -12.43
C CYS A 137 14.44 7.70 -13.42
N ARG A 138 13.75 6.68 -12.91
CA ARG A 138 12.97 5.77 -13.74
C ARG A 138 11.69 6.47 -14.17
N ILE A 139 11.50 6.58 -15.48
CA ILE A 139 10.30 7.14 -16.09
C ILE A 139 9.75 6.08 -17.03
N SER A 140 8.43 5.90 -17.03
CA SER A 140 7.80 4.91 -17.89
C SER A 140 7.89 5.30 -19.37
N GLU A 141 8.27 4.36 -20.21
CA GLU A 141 8.38 4.52 -21.67
C GLU A 141 7.19 3.91 -22.43
N GLY A 142 6.39 3.08 -21.75
CA GLY A 142 5.20 2.46 -22.29
C GLY A 142 4.42 1.67 -21.24
N VAL A 143 3.40 0.94 -21.67
CA VAL A 143 2.55 0.09 -20.82
C VAL A 143 2.74 -1.36 -21.24
N HIS A 144 3.28 -2.20 -20.35
CA HIS A 144 3.40 -3.63 -20.58
C HIS A 144 2.05 -4.32 -20.36
N ASP A 145 1.44 -4.08 -19.21
CA ASP A 145 0.07 -4.49 -18.89
C ASP A 145 -0.65 -3.39 -18.13
N ASP A 146 -1.97 -3.35 -18.27
CA ASP A 146 -2.78 -2.33 -17.64
C ASP A 146 -2.79 -2.48 -16.11
N LEU A 147 -2.75 -1.33 -15.43
CA LEU A 147 -2.87 -1.22 -13.99
C LEU A 147 -4.36 -1.11 -13.63
N TYR A 148 -4.78 -1.78 -12.56
CA TYR A 148 -6.15 -1.77 -12.09
C TYR A 148 -6.28 -1.54 -10.58
N ALA A 149 -7.40 -0.94 -10.20
CA ALA A 149 -8.01 -1.09 -8.90
C ALA A 149 -9.13 -2.14 -9.01
N ASN A 150 -8.87 -3.35 -8.50
CA ASN A 150 -9.84 -4.43 -8.46
C ASN A 150 -10.51 -4.43 -7.09
N ILE A 151 -11.82 -4.29 -7.07
CA ILE A 151 -12.61 -4.06 -5.86
C ILE A 151 -13.59 -5.21 -5.71
N VAL A 152 -13.65 -5.79 -4.51
CA VAL A 152 -14.73 -6.68 -4.10
C VAL A 152 -15.48 -6.05 -2.93
N LEU A 153 -16.81 -6.13 -2.97
CA LEU A 153 -17.69 -5.75 -1.88
C LEU A 153 -18.42 -7.00 -1.41
N ILE A 154 -18.42 -7.24 -0.11
CA ILE A 154 -19.13 -8.34 0.54
C ILE A 154 -20.04 -7.74 1.60
N CYS A 155 -21.33 -8.05 1.54
CA CYS A 155 -22.34 -7.57 2.46
C CYS A 155 -23.02 -8.75 3.17
N ASP A 156 -23.18 -8.66 4.48
CA ASP A 156 -24.12 -9.48 5.22
C ASP A 156 -25.54 -8.98 4.98
N THR A 157 -26.40 -9.85 4.46
CA THR A 157 -27.76 -9.49 4.05
C THR A 157 -28.75 -9.43 5.21
N GLU A 158 -28.42 -10.03 6.36
CA GLU A 158 -29.24 -10.00 7.57
C GLU A 158 -28.83 -8.87 8.53
N GLN A 159 -27.52 -8.61 8.65
CA GLN A 159 -26.99 -7.51 9.48
C GLN A 159 -26.95 -6.17 8.73
N GLU A 160 -27.07 -6.20 7.40
CA GLU A 160 -26.92 -5.02 6.53
C GLU A 160 -25.55 -4.33 6.70
N GLU A 161 -24.51 -5.14 6.91
CA GLU A 161 -23.14 -4.70 7.11
C GLU A 161 -22.28 -5.06 5.89
N CYS A 162 -21.64 -4.08 5.29
CA CYS A 162 -20.79 -4.26 4.11
C CYS A 162 -19.32 -3.98 4.41
N ILE A 163 -18.45 -4.76 3.77
CA ILE A 163 -16.99 -4.59 3.80
C ILE A 163 -16.41 -4.70 2.39
N GLY A 164 -15.52 -3.79 2.04
CA GLY A 164 -14.88 -3.73 0.72
C GLY A 164 -13.38 -4.00 0.79
N PHE A 165 -12.82 -4.58 -0.28
CA PHE A 165 -11.37 -4.71 -0.47
C PHE A 165 -11.00 -4.23 -1.87
N ALA A 166 -10.12 -3.24 -1.95
CA ALA A 166 -9.54 -2.70 -3.17
C ALA A 166 -8.07 -3.12 -3.25
N GLY A 167 -7.75 -4.02 -4.18
CA GLY A 167 -6.38 -4.31 -4.60
C GLY A 167 -5.97 -3.32 -5.70
N VAL A 168 -5.03 -2.43 -5.40
CA VAL A 168 -4.64 -1.29 -6.26
C VAL A 168 -3.23 -1.49 -6.78
N ASP A 169 -3.08 -1.56 -8.10
CA ASP A 169 -1.76 -1.63 -8.74
C ASP A 169 -0.98 -0.31 -8.58
N SER A 170 -0.19 -0.24 -7.50
CA SER A 170 0.57 0.92 -7.07
C SER A 170 1.77 0.48 -6.23
N VAL A 171 2.80 1.32 -6.12
CA VAL A 171 3.93 1.06 -5.22
C VAL A 171 3.52 1.24 -3.75
N GLY A 172 2.55 2.09 -3.45
CA GLY A 172 2.12 2.37 -2.08
C GLY A 172 1.25 3.61 -2.05
N LEU A 173 0.30 3.69 -1.13
CA LEU A 173 -0.52 4.88 -0.93
C LEU A 173 -0.19 5.48 0.43
N VAL A 174 -0.01 6.79 0.49
CA VAL A 174 0.19 7.47 1.78
C VAL A 174 -1.15 7.55 2.52
N HIS A 175 -1.13 7.67 3.84
CA HIS A 175 -2.37 7.59 4.63
C HIS A 175 -3.41 8.65 4.19
N PHE A 176 -2.97 9.83 3.74
CA PHE A 176 -3.85 10.86 3.20
C PHE A 176 -4.61 10.39 1.96
N ASP A 177 -4.00 9.58 1.09
CA ASP A 177 -4.68 9.01 -0.07
C ASP A 177 -5.81 8.07 0.35
N CYS A 178 -5.56 7.24 1.37
CA CYS A 178 -6.55 6.33 1.92
C CYS A 178 -7.73 7.10 2.55
N ASP A 179 -7.44 8.11 3.37
CA ASP A 179 -8.44 9.01 3.95
C ASP A 179 -9.32 9.67 2.86
N TYR A 180 -8.68 10.18 1.79
CA TYR A 180 -9.39 10.73 0.64
C TYR A 180 -10.30 9.70 -0.04
N ILE A 181 -9.81 8.49 -0.28
CA ILE A 181 -10.59 7.40 -0.89
C ILE A 181 -11.79 7.04 0.00
N HIS A 182 -11.60 6.93 1.31
CA HIS A 182 -12.69 6.63 2.24
C HIS A 182 -13.77 7.70 2.22
N LEU A 183 -13.38 8.98 2.27
CA LEU A 183 -14.32 10.09 2.20
C LEU A 183 -15.07 10.13 0.87
N LEU A 184 -14.37 9.96 -0.26
CA LEU A 184 -14.98 9.94 -1.58
C LEU A 184 -15.92 8.75 -1.75
N ALA A 185 -15.53 7.55 -1.30
CA ALA A 185 -16.37 6.36 -1.38
C ALA A 185 -17.67 6.56 -0.59
N GLN A 186 -17.59 7.06 0.65
CA GLN A 186 -18.78 7.36 1.45
C GLN A 186 -19.66 8.43 0.80
N LYS A 187 -19.04 9.53 0.34
CA LYS A 187 -19.73 10.63 -0.33
C LYS A 187 -20.49 10.14 -1.56
N TYR A 188 -19.83 9.43 -2.47
CA TYR A 188 -20.44 9.02 -3.74
C TYR A 188 -21.48 7.91 -3.56
N VAL A 189 -21.24 6.95 -2.66
CA VAL A 189 -22.26 5.92 -2.34
C VAL A 189 -23.53 6.59 -1.79
N TYR A 190 -23.37 7.61 -0.95
CA TYR A 190 -24.51 8.39 -0.47
C TYR A 190 -25.17 9.21 -1.59
N GLU A 191 -24.42 10.04 -2.31
CA GLU A 191 -24.97 10.98 -3.29
C GLU A 191 -25.66 10.26 -4.46
N GLU A 192 -25.13 9.10 -4.87
CA GLU A 192 -25.67 8.36 -6.02
C GLU A 192 -26.72 7.31 -5.64
N LEU A 193 -26.66 6.74 -4.43
CA LEU A 193 -27.51 5.59 -4.05
C LEU A 193 -28.37 5.85 -2.81
N GLY A 194 -28.12 6.92 -2.08
CA GLY A 194 -28.79 7.20 -0.80
C GLY A 194 -28.43 6.18 0.29
N ILE A 195 -27.29 5.51 0.16
CA ILE A 195 -26.84 4.44 1.07
C ILE A 195 -25.79 5.01 2.03
N TYR A 196 -25.86 4.61 3.30
CA TYR A 196 -24.75 4.82 4.22
C TYR A 196 -23.75 3.68 4.12
N PHE A 197 -22.54 4.02 3.69
CA PHE A 197 -21.37 3.17 3.76
C PHE A 197 -20.25 3.96 4.44
N GLU A 198 -19.85 3.54 5.64
CA GLU A 198 -18.71 4.11 6.34
C GLU A 198 -17.44 3.83 5.52
N GLY A 199 -16.85 4.88 4.92
CA GLY A 199 -15.82 4.73 3.89
C GLY A 199 -14.60 3.91 4.33
N LYS A 200 -14.25 3.96 5.62
CA LYS A 200 -13.15 3.21 6.26
C LYS A 200 -13.29 1.68 6.18
N ARG A 201 -14.50 1.20 5.86
CA ARG A 201 -14.80 -0.21 5.59
C ARG A 201 -14.30 -0.68 4.22
N LEU A 202 -13.79 0.23 3.39
CA LEU A 202 -13.05 -0.11 2.19
C LEU A 202 -11.56 -0.26 2.53
N PHE A 203 -11.10 -1.50 2.63
CA PHE A 203 -9.68 -1.81 2.76
C PHE A 203 -8.98 -1.48 1.44
N VAL A 204 -8.05 -0.52 1.46
CA VAL A 204 -7.25 -0.16 0.29
C VAL A 204 -5.86 -0.77 0.45
N SER A 205 -5.48 -1.67 -0.45
CA SER A 205 -4.20 -2.38 -0.43
C SER A 205 -3.46 -2.15 -1.74
N SER A 206 -2.27 -1.57 -1.67
CA SER A 206 -1.36 -1.53 -2.81
C SER A 206 -0.85 -2.94 -3.13
N SER A 207 -0.76 -3.29 -4.42
CA SER A 207 -0.06 -4.52 -4.84
C SER A 207 1.44 -4.43 -4.55
N HIS A 208 1.98 -3.21 -4.42
CA HIS A 208 3.40 -2.90 -4.23
C HIS A 208 4.25 -3.15 -5.47
N SER A 209 3.66 -3.04 -6.67
CA SER A 209 4.43 -3.16 -7.92
C SER A 209 5.45 -2.04 -8.07
N HIS A 210 6.73 -2.39 -8.24
CA HIS A 210 7.80 -1.46 -8.61
C HIS A 210 7.81 -1.11 -10.11
N GLY A 211 6.85 -1.67 -10.85
CA GLY A 211 6.49 -1.31 -12.21
C GLY A 211 5.36 -0.26 -12.29
N ALA A 212 4.80 0.18 -11.15
CA ALA A 212 3.73 1.17 -11.10
C ALA A 212 4.27 2.61 -10.95
N PRO A 213 3.43 3.63 -11.20
CA PRO A 213 3.80 5.02 -10.95
C PRO A 213 4.26 5.27 -9.51
N ASP A 214 5.10 6.28 -9.34
CA ASP A 214 5.53 6.79 -8.03
C ASP A 214 4.36 7.49 -7.33
N THR A 215 3.55 6.69 -6.64
CA THR A 215 2.39 7.17 -5.90
C THR A 215 2.74 7.69 -4.52
N THR A 216 3.99 7.64 -4.06
CA THR A 216 4.38 8.20 -2.74
C THR A 216 5.25 9.44 -2.85
N GLY A 217 5.78 9.71 -4.05
CA GLY A 217 6.67 10.82 -4.34
C GLY A 217 8.12 10.55 -3.99
N LEU A 218 8.53 9.36 -3.57
CA LEU A 218 9.91 9.16 -3.09
C LEU A 218 10.95 9.01 -4.22
N TRP A 219 10.54 8.79 -5.48
CA TRP A 219 11.42 8.30 -6.55
C TRP A 219 11.61 9.28 -7.71
N GLY A 220 11.07 10.50 -7.61
CA GLY A 220 11.28 11.55 -8.61
C GLY A 220 12.52 12.43 -8.40
N PRO A 221 12.71 13.42 -9.30
CA PRO A 221 13.77 14.41 -9.18
C PRO A 221 13.57 15.28 -7.93
N MET A 222 14.56 16.13 -7.62
CA MET A 222 14.51 17.04 -6.46
C MET A 222 14.20 16.34 -5.12
N PHE A 223 14.72 15.13 -4.91
CA PHE A 223 14.49 14.31 -3.71
C PHE A 223 13.02 13.96 -3.43
N GLY A 224 12.16 13.99 -4.45
CA GLY A 224 10.81 13.45 -4.34
C GLY A 224 9.67 14.19 -5.05
N ALA A 225 9.98 14.94 -6.11
CA ALA A 225 8.96 15.55 -6.97
C ALA A 225 8.48 14.59 -8.07
N GLY A 226 8.35 13.29 -7.75
CA GLY A 226 8.00 12.23 -8.72
C GLY A 226 6.52 11.94 -8.81
N ARG A 227 5.76 12.36 -7.79
CA ARG A 227 4.33 12.12 -7.69
C ARG A 227 3.55 13.13 -8.53
N ASP A 228 2.67 12.61 -9.36
CA ASP A 228 1.72 13.41 -10.13
C ASP A 228 0.37 13.46 -9.42
N GLU A 229 0.00 14.61 -8.86
CA GLU A 229 -1.26 14.75 -8.12
C GLU A 229 -2.51 14.65 -9.01
N GLN A 230 -2.43 14.89 -10.32
CA GLN A 230 -3.57 14.69 -11.22
C GLN A 230 -3.84 13.20 -11.40
N TYR A 231 -2.77 12.40 -11.58
CA TYR A 231 -2.88 10.95 -11.61
C TYR A 231 -3.43 10.39 -10.30
N ILE A 232 -2.97 10.90 -9.16
CA ILE A 232 -3.46 10.47 -7.85
C ILE A 232 -4.94 10.82 -7.67
N ALA A 233 -5.36 12.03 -8.04
CA ALA A 233 -6.77 12.39 -8.01
C ALA A 233 -7.63 11.43 -8.86
N PHE A 234 -7.15 11.10 -10.07
CA PHE A 234 -7.78 10.09 -10.93
C PHE A 234 -7.83 8.71 -10.28
N LEU A 235 -6.73 8.24 -9.68
CA LEU A 235 -6.69 6.95 -8.98
C LEU A 235 -7.70 6.91 -7.83
N ARG A 236 -7.73 7.94 -6.98
CA ARG A 236 -8.66 8.06 -5.84
C ARG A 236 -10.12 8.02 -6.32
N GLU A 237 -10.44 8.78 -7.37
CA GLU A 237 -11.75 8.78 -8.02
C GLU A 237 -12.14 7.40 -8.53
N GLN A 238 -11.23 6.71 -9.24
CA GLN A 238 -11.49 5.39 -9.78
C GLN A 238 -11.81 4.36 -8.69
N VAL A 239 -11.12 4.41 -7.55
CA VAL A 239 -11.39 3.52 -6.41
C VAL A 239 -12.76 3.83 -5.79
N ALA A 240 -13.07 5.11 -5.54
CA ALA A 240 -14.34 5.53 -4.96
C ALA A 240 -15.54 5.17 -5.88
N GLN A 241 -15.42 5.44 -7.18
CA GLN A 241 -16.42 5.06 -8.19
C GLN A 241 -16.59 3.54 -8.30
N GLY A 242 -15.50 2.79 -8.12
CA GLY A 242 -15.57 1.33 -8.05
C GLY A 242 -16.39 0.83 -6.86
N ALA A 243 -16.36 1.51 -5.71
CA ALA A 243 -17.22 1.20 -4.56
C ALA A 243 -18.70 1.42 -4.90
N VAL A 244 -19.05 2.53 -5.56
CA VAL A 244 -20.41 2.81 -6.04
C VAL A 244 -20.89 1.71 -7.00
N GLU A 245 -20.06 1.37 -7.98
CA GLU A 245 -20.36 0.32 -8.96
C GLU A 245 -20.54 -1.06 -8.30
N ALA A 246 -19.77 -1.35 -7.26
CA ALA A 246 -19.91 -2.58 -6.48
C ALA A 246 -21.30 -2.66 -5.81
N PHE A 247 -21.74 -1.61 -5.10
CA PHE A 247 -23.10 -1.56 -4.55
C PHE A 247 -24.19 -1.75 -5.62
N LYS A 248 -24.04 -1.09 -6.78
CA LYS A 248 -24.97 -1.22 -7.92
C LYS A 248 -25.04 -2.65 -8.46
N THR A 249 -23.99 -3.44 -8.32
CA THR A 249 -23.87 -4.79 -8.92
C THR A 249 -23.92 -5.96 -7.94
N LEU A 250 -24.13 -5.71 -6.64
CA LEU A 250 -24.37 -6.76 -5.64
C LEU A 250 -25.36 -7.83 -6.12
N GLU A 251 -24.97 -9.10 -5.96
CA GLU A 251 -25.75 -10.31 -6.25
C GLU A 251 -25.53 -11.38 -5.16
N ASP A 252 -26.37 -12.42 -5.14
CA ASP A 252 -26.24 -13.54 -4.19
C ASP A 252 -24.91 -14.28 -4.36
N VAL A 253 -24.26 -14.64 -3.24
CA VAL A 253 -22.97 -15.33 -3.25
C VAL A 253 -22.88 -16.43 -2.20
N VAL A 254 -22.17 -17.51 -2.55
CA VAL A 254 -21.67 -18.52 -1.64
C VAL A 254 -20.17 -18.32 -1.50
N LEU A 255 -19.70 -18.10 -0.26
CA LEU A 255 -18.30 -17.84 0.03
C LEU A 255 -17.60 -19.11 0.53
N SER A 256 -16.46 -19.40 -0.07
CA SER A 256 -15.54 -20.44 0.38
C SER A 256 -14.11 -19.91 0.37
N TYR A 257 -13.23 -20.53 1.16
CA TYR A 257 -11.81 -20.16 1.20
C TYR A 257 -10.90 -21.38 1.16
N GLY A 258 -9.74 -21.19 0.55
CA GLY A 258 -8.64 -22.14 0.49
C GLY A 258 -7.37 -21.55 1.10
N VAL A 259 -6.50 -22.41 1.61
CA VAL A 259 -5.17 -22.05 2.08
C VAL A 259 -4.15 -22.89 1.32
N GLY A 260 -3.19 -22.22 0.70
CA GLY A 260 -2.08 -22.83 -0.02
C GLY A 260 -0.75 -22.27 0.44
N SER A 261 0.29 -22.55 -0.33
CA SER A 261 1.61 -21.97 -0.11
C SER A 261 2.29 -21.72 -1.45
N SER A 262 3.05 -20.64 -1.55
CA SER A 262 3.97 -20.41 -2.66
C SER A 262 5.33 -19.93 -2.13
N PRO A 263 6.45 -20.42 -2.69
CA PRO A 263 7.77 -20.14 -2.17
C PRO A 263 8.12 -18.65 -2.13
N ASN A 264 8.79 -18.24 -1.05
CA ASN A 264 9.39 -16.91 -0.91
C ASN A 264 10.89 -17.00 -0.66
N SER A 265 11.61 -15.98 -1.08
CA SER A 265 13.02 -15.72 -0.82
C SER A 265 13.16 -14.49 0.06
N THR A 266 14.21 -14.42 0.88
CA THR A 266 14.59 -13.13 1.50
C THR A 266 15.72 -12.46 0.73
N ASP A 267 16.21 -13.08 -0.35
CA ASP A 267 17.41 -12.67 -1.11
C ASP A 267 18.62 -12.37 -0.19
N GLY A 268 18.69 -13.06 0.96
CA GLY A 268 19.74 -12.89 1.97
C GLY A 268 19.50 -11.76 2.97
N SER A 269 18.35 -11.08 2.93
CA SER A 269 17.95 -10.05 3.89
C SER A 269 17.37 -10.64 5.19
N GLU A 270 17.49 -9.87 6.28
CA GLU A 270 16.84 -10.13 7.57
C GLU A 270 15.53 -9.34 7.68
N PRO A 271 14.48 -9.85 8.36
CA PRO A 271 14.44 -11.15 9.05
C PRO A 271 14.33 -12.33 8.07
N VAL A 272 14.96 -13.47 8.39
CA VAL A 272 14.85 -14.73 7.60
C VAL A 272 13.42 -15.32 7.56
N ILE A 273 12.45 -14.72 8.27
CA ILE A 273 11.08 -15.24 8.32
C ILE A 273 10.39 -15.01 6.98
N LYS A 274 9.97 -16.11 6.36
CA LYS A 274 9.17 -16.12 5.13
C LYS A 274 7.74 -16.53 5.48
N ASP A 275 6.76 -15.71 5.11
CA ASP A 275 5.35 -16.09 5.13
C ASP A 275 4.95 -16.50 3.71
N GLU A 276 4.96 -17.82 3.48
CA GLU A 276 4.65 -18.42 2.19
C GLU A 276 3.14 -18.69 2.02
N GLU A 277 2.31 -18.41 3.03
CA GLU A 277 0.89 -18.76 2.98
C GLU A 277 0.16 -17.95 1.91
N ILE A 278 -0.63 -18.67 1.10
CA ILE A 278 -1.64 -18.09 0.23
C ILE A 278 -2.98 -18.28 0.91
N TRP A 279 -3.72 -17.19 1.04
CA TRP A 279 -5.14 -17.23 1.40
C TRP A 279 -5.95 -16.81 0.17
N VAL A 280 -6.96 -17.60 -0.18
CA VAL A 280 -7.85 -17.27 -1.30
C VAL A 280 -9.30 -17.47 -0.90
N ILE A 281 -10.12 -16.44 -1.10
CA ILE A 281 -11.57 -16.52 -0.99
C ILE A 281 -12.15 -16.59 -2.39
N LYS A 282 -13.06 -17.51 -2.62
CA LYS A 282 -13.82 -17.63 -3.86
C LYS A 282 -15.29 -17.33 -3.57
N GLY A 283 -15.82 -16.33 -4.26
CA GLY A 283 -17.24 -16.01 -4.26
C GLY A 283 -17.91 -16.56 -5.52
N GLU A 284 -18.85 -17.48 -5.35
CA GLU A 284 -19.59 -18.10 -6.45
C GLU A 284 -21.08 -17.82 -6.34
N ARG A 285 -21.74 -17.67 -7.48
CA ARG A 285 -23.21 -17.59 -7.49
C ARG A 285 -23.80 -18.93 -7.00
N PRO A 286 -24.98 -18.95 -6.37
CA PRO A 286 -25.63 -20.19 -5.94
C PRO A 286 -25.84 -21.22 -7.06
N GLN A 287 -26.01 -20.75 -8.29
CA GLN A 287 -26.21 -21.58 -9.49
C GLN A 287 -24.89 -21.96 -10.19
N GLY A 288 -23.74 -21.56 -9.64
CA GLY A 288 -22.42 -21.73 -10.23
C GLY A 288 -21.93 -20.49 -10.99
N GLY A 289 -20.63 -20.45 -11.24
CA GLY A 289 -19.94 -19.33 -11.86
C GLY A 289 -19.33 -18.38 -10.83
N THR A 290 -18.04 -18.09 -11.01
CA THR A 290 -17.28 -17.21 -10.12
C THR A 290 -17.69 -15.76 -10.33
N ILE A 291 -17.86 -15.03 -9.22
CA ILE A 291 -17.99 -13.56 -9.20
C ILE A 291 -16.59 -12.97 -9.01
N PHE A 292 -15.86 -13.50 -8.03
CA PHE A 292 -14.51 -13.06 -7.73
C PHE A 292 -13.65 -14.15 -7.11
N THR A 293 -12.33 -13.94 -7.21
CA THR A 293 -11.35 -14.52 -6.30
C THR A 293 -10.62 -13.38 -5.58
N LEU A 294 -10.45 -13.50 -4.27
CA LEU A 294 -9.71 -12.55 -3.44
C LEU A 294 -8.52 -13.29 -2.84
N THR A 295 -7.33 -13.03 -3.37
CA THR A 295 -6.10 -13.73 -3.00
C THR A 295 -5.16 -12.82 -2.25
N ARG A 296 -4.60 -13.30 -1.14
CA ARG A 296 -3.54 -12.66 -0.38
C ARG A 296 -2.28 -13.51 -0.39
N TRP A 297 -1.15 -12.89 -0.73
CA TRP A 297 0.18 -13.50 -0.63
C TRP A 297 1.22 -12.41 -0.29
N ASN A 298 2.30 -12.78 0.40
CA ASN A 298 3.30 -11.84 0.93
C ASN A 298 4.56 -11.87 0.07
N SER A 299 4.60 -11.11 -1.00
CA SER A 299 5.81 -11.08 -1.82
C SER A 299 5.93 -9.76 -2.56
N HIS A 300 7.14 -9.23 -2.67
CA HIS A 300 7.45 -8.02 -3.43
C HIS A 300 7.25 -8.27 -4.93
N PRO A 301 6.33 -7.55 -5.62
CA PRO A 301 6.22 -7.57 -7.08
C PRO A 301 7.37 -6.80 -7.74
N THR A 302 8.49 -7.51 -7.84
CA THR A 302 9.76 -7.03 -8.38
C THR A 302 10.38 -8.02 -9.36
N ALA A 303 9.59 -8.89 -10.00
CA ALA A 303 10.10 -9.94 -10.88
C ALA A 303 10.79 -9.36 -12.13
N TYR A 304 10.35 -8.20 -12.61
CA TYR A 304 10.99 -7.47 -13.70
C TYR A 304 12.34 -6.83 -13.33
N GLY A 305 12.49 -6.42 -12.07
CA GLY A 305 13.67 -5.68 -11.60
C GLY A 305 13.74 -4.23 -12.12
N SER A 306 14.83 -3.55 -11.77
CA SER A 306 14.97 -2.08 -11.95
C SER A 306 15.22 -1.62 -13.38
N LYS A 307 15.57 -2.52 -14.30
CA LYS A 307 15.80 -2.19 -15.71
C LYS A 307 14.51 -1.94 -16.49
N ASN A 308 13.37 -2.42 -16.00
CA ASN A 308 12.09 -2.26 -16.68
C ASN A 308 11.58 -0.81 -16.55
N ASN A 309 11.31 -0.17 -17.68
CA ASN A 309 10.60 1.11 -17.77
C ASN A 309 9.18 0.96 -18.39
N GLY A 310 8.65 -0.25 -18.51
CA GLY A 310 7.23 -0.46 -18.84
C GLY A 310 6.35 -0.40 -17.59
N LEU A 311 5.23 0.34 -17.65
CA LEU A 311 4.21 0.25 -16.60
C LEU A 311 3.63 -1.17 -16.55
N THR A 312 3.60 -1.74 -15.36
CA THR A 312 3.20 -3.15 -15.16
C THR A 312 2.73 -3.41 -13.74
N ALA A 313 1.78 -4.33 -13.57
CA ALA A 313 1.45 -4.90 -12.27
C ALA A 313 2.45 -6.00 -11.84
N ASP A 314 3.55 -6.19 -12.58
CA ASP A 314 4.55 -7.23 -12.38
C ASP A 314 3.88 -8.63 -12.40
N TYR A 315 4.32 -9.58 -11.56
CA TYR A 315 3.74 -10.93 -11.56
C TYR A 315 2.24 -10.93 -11.19
N VAL A 316 1.75 -9.88 -10.52
CA VAL A 316 0.33 -9.75 -10.13
C VAL A 316 -0.56 -9.60 -11.35
N GLY A 317 -0.09 -8.93 -12.41
CA GLY A 317 -0.79 -8.86 -13.69
C GLY A 317 -0.99 -10.25 -14.31
N ALA A 318 0.09 -11.01 -14.42
CA ALA A 318 0.05 -12.37 -14.95
C ALA A 318 -0.80 -13.32 -14.09
N PHE A 319 -0.64 -13.26 -12.77
CA PHE A 319 -1.46 -14.03 -11.82
C PHE A 319 -2.95 -13.79 -12.02
N ARG A 320 -3.38 -12.52 -12.04
CA ARG A 320 -4.80 -12.16 -12.24
C ARG A 320 -5.31 -12.64 -13.58
N LYS A 321 -4.54 -12.47 -14.65
CA LYS A 321 -4.91 -12.96 -15.99
C LYS A 321 -5.24 -14.45 -15.97
N PHE A 322 -4.35 -15.29 -15.42
CA PHE A 322 -4.58 -16.73 -15.37
C PHE A 322 -5.75 -17.13 -14.45
N MET A 323 -5.93 -16.43 -13.32
CA MET A 323 -7.08 -16.64 -12.44
C MET A 323 -8.41 -16.30 -13.15
N GLU A 324 -8.47 -15.17 -13.86
CA GLU A 324 -9.66 -14.72 -14.61
C GLU A 324 -9.95 -15.65 -15.80
N GLU A 325 -8.92 -16.16 -16.50
CA GLU A 325 -9.07 -17.13 -17.59
C GLU A 325 -9.58 -18.50 -17.11
N GLU A 326 -9.11 -18.98 -15.94
CA GLU A 326 -9.51 -20.27 -15.38
C GLU A 326 -10.90 -20.24 -14.75
N TYR A 327 -11.19 -19.20 -13.95
CA TYR A 327 -12.38 -19.17 -13.09
C TYR A 327 -13.46 -18.20 -13.56
N GLY A 328 -13.15 -17.26 -14.45
CA GLY A 328 -13.98 -16.10 -14.72
C GLY A 328 -14.04 -15.13 -13.52
N GLY A 329 -14.95 -14.16 -13.59
CA GLY A 329 -15.08 -13.14 -12.55
C GLY A 329 -13.88 -12.19 -12.49
N VAL A 330 -13.74 -11.47 -11.38
CA VAL A 330 -12.61 -10.55 -11.14
C VAL A 330 -11.61 -11.18 -10.17
N ALA A 331 -10.33 -11.20 -10.52
CA ALA A 331 -9.27 -11.62 -9.61
C ALA A 331 -8.71 -10.41 -8.85
N VAL A 332 -8.99 -10.33 -7.55
CA VAL A 332 -8.46 -9.30 -6.65
C VAL A 332 -7.24 -9.85 -5.93
N PHE A 333 -6.12 -9.15 -6.02
CA PHE A 333 -4.89 -9.48 -5.28
C PHE A 333 -4.69 -8.46 -4.16
N LEU A 334 -4.45 -8.94 -2.95
CA LEU A 334 -4.02 -8.16 -1.80
C LEU A 334 -2.60 -8.56 -1.44
N ASN A 335 -1.74 -7.59 -1.17
CA ASN A 335 -0.44 -7.93 -0.62
C ASN A 335 -0.54 -8.16 0.89
N GLY A 336 0.33 -9.02 1.39
CA GLY A 336 0.47 -9.27 2.82
C GLY A 336 1.65 -8.51 3.43
N ASN A 337 2.16 -9.03 4.54
CA ASN A 337 3.36 -8.49 5.20
C ASN A 337 4.61 -8.95 4.43
N LEU A 338 4.94 -8.19 3.40
CA LEU A 338 5.93 -8.50 2.39
C LEU A 338 7.36 -8.01 2.73
N GLY A 339 7.56 -7.28 3.83
CA GLY A 339 8.85 -6.64 4.13
C GLY A 339 10.03 -7.61 4.05
N GLY A 340 11.01 -7.33 3.18
CA GLY A 340 12.18 -8.18 2.98
C GLY A 340 11.90 -9.55 2.34
N THR A 341 10.75 -9.74 1.68
CA THR A 341 10.40 -11.02 1.02
C THR A 341 10.09 -10.87 -0.45
N TYR A 342 10.72 -11.72 -1.25
CA TYR A 342 10.68 -11.71 -2.70
C TYR A 342 10.15 -13.04 -3.23
N PRO A 343 9.52 -13.04 -4.41
CA PRO A 343 8.99 -14.27 -4.97
C PRO A 343 10.16 -15.13 -5.47
N ASP A 344 9.97 -16.44 -5.51
CA ASP A 344 10.75 -17.26 -6.44
C ASP A 344 10.47 -16.77 -7.87
N ARG A 345 11.53 -16.60 -8.67
CA ARG A 345 11.44 -16.00 -10.02
C ARG A 345 11.84 -17.00 -11.11
N PRO A 346 11.05 -18.07 -11.35
CA PRO A 346 11.39 -19.08 -12.33
C PRO A 346 11.38 -18.48 -13.75
N THR A 347 12.37 -18.85 -14.57
CA THR A 347 12.45 -18.38 -15.97
C THR A 347 11.74 -19.29 -16.96
N SER A 348 11.18 -20.41 -16.51
CA SER A 348 10.43 -21.37 -17.34
C SER A 348 9.32 -22.03 -16.52
N CYS A 349 8.15 -22.17 -17.12
CA CYS A 349 6.95 -22.72 -16.46
C CYS A 349 6.08 -23.58 -17.39
N GLY A 350 6.63 -24.03 -18.53
CA GLY A 350 5.93 -24.83 -19.54
C GLY A 350 5.12 -24.02 -20.56
N LEU A 351 4.89 -22.73 -20.30
CA LEU A 351 4.32 -21.79 -21.26
C LEU A 351 5.33 -21.46 -22.36
N GLN A 352 4.83 -21.24 -23.57
CA GLN A 352 5.64 -20.87 -24.75
C GLN A 352 5.67 -19.36 -25.00
N GLU A 353 4.63 -18.66 -24.54
CA GLU A 353 4.46 -17.22 -24.68
C GLU A 353 4.24 -16.60 -23.30
N GLU A 354 4.62 -15.33 -23.18
CA GLU A 354 4.40 -14.57 -21.95
C GLU A 354 2.92 -14.17 -21.79
N ALA A 355 2.55 -13.67 -20.61
CA ALA A 355 1.19 -13.26 -20.32
C ALA A 355 0.73 -12.06 -21.17
N PHE A 356 1.60 -11.12 -21.53
CA PHE A 356 1.23 -9.90 -22.25
C PHE A 356 2.13 -9.63 -23.47
N PRO A 357 2.05 -10.47 -24.53
CA PRO A 357 2.97 -10.39 -25.68
C PRO A 357 2.78 -9.14 -26.54
N ASN A 358 1.67 -8.42 -26.38
CA ASN A 358 1.38 -7.16 -27.10
C ASN A 358 1.69 -5.91 -26.27
N GLY A 359 2.15 -6.09 -25.03
CA GLY A 359 2.57 -5.00 -24.16
C GLY A 359 3.84 -4.31 -24.66
N TYR A 360 4.21 -3.21 -24.01
CA TYR A 360 5.55 -2.65 -24.13
C TYR A 360 6.61 -3.63 -23.63
N HIS A 361 7.70 -3.77 -24.39
CA HIS A 361 8.90 -4.52 -24.01
C HIS A 361 10.06 -3.56 -23.94
N ASP A 362 10.60 -3.39 -22.74
CA ASP A 362 11.78 -2.57 -22.54
C ASP A 362 12.98 -3.16 -23.31
N PRO A 363 13.69 -2.39 -24.12
CA PRO A 363 14.81 -2.87 -24.93
C PRO A 363 15.99 -3.41 -24.10
N ASP A 364 16.10 -3.06 -22.81
CA ASP A 364 17.14 -3.56 -21.91
C ASP A 364 16.79 -4.93 -21.28
N LEU A 365 15.58 -5.44 -21.53
CA LEU A 365 15.12 -6.76 -21.10
C LEU A 365 15.20 -7.80 -22.22
N THR A 366 15.43 -9.05 -21.83
CA THR A 366 15.42 -10.19 -22.74
C THR A 366 14.08 -10.93 -22.67
N PRO A 367 13.72 -11.77 -23.66
CA PRO A 367 12.54 -12.62 -23.58
C PRO A 367 12.50 -13.50 -22.32
N VAL A 368 13.66 -13.86 -21.76
CA VAL A 368 13.76 -14.63 -20.52
C VAL A 368 13.30 -13.80 -19.31
N ASP A 369 13.55 -12.49 -19.31
CA ASP A 369 13.10 -11.59 -18.23
C ASP A 369 11.58 -11.42 -18.24
N HIS A 370 10.99 -11.27 -19.42
CA HIS A 370 9.53 -11.26 -19.60
C HIS A 370 8.86 -12.57 -19.17
N MET A 371 9.44 -13.70 -19.58
CA MET A 371 8.98 -15.00 -19.13
C MET A 371 9.16 -15.20 -17.62
N ARG A 372 10.18 -14.59 -16.99
CA ARG A 372 10.35 -14.66 -15.53
C ARG A 372 9.15 -14.10 -14.79
N THR A 373 8.68 -12.91 -15.16
CA THR A 373 7.50 -12.30 -14.53
C THR A 373 6.25 -13.12 -14.79
N THR A 374 6.05 -13.57 -16.04
CA THR A 374 4.93 -14.44 -16.40
C THR A 374 4.93 -15.74 -15.58
N CYS A 375 6.08 -16.40 -15.48
CA CYS A 375 6.20 -17.68 -14.80
C CYS A 375 6.09 -17.54 -13.28
N THR A 376 6.50 -16.41 -12.70
CA THR A 376 6.26 -16.08 -11.29
C THR A 376 4.74 -15.99 -11.03
N GLY A 377 4.01 -15.24 -11.86
CA GLY A 377 2.55 -15.13 -11.74
C GLY A 377 1.83 -16.46 -12.00
N TYR A 378 2.32 -17.25 -12.95
CA TYR A 378 1.79 -18.58 -13.24
C TYR A 378 2.03 -19.59 -12.10
N GLN A 379 3.19 -19.54 -11.44
CA GLN A 379 3.46 -20.37 -10.26
C GLN A 379 2.47 -20.04 -9.13
N LEU A 380 2.28 -18.75 -8.84
CA LEU A 380 1.30 -18.30 -7.85
C LEU A 380 -0.13 -18.75 -8.21
N PHE A 381 -0.50 -18.66 -9.50
CA PHE A 381 -1.78 -19.15 -10.02
C PHE A 381 -1.95 -20.65 -9.76
N GLN A 382 -0.97 -21.47 -10.12
CA GLN A 382 -1.06 -22.93 -9.93
C GLN A 382 -1.18 -23.31 -8.45
N ASN A 383 -0.42 -22.65 -7.59
CA ASN A 383 -0.48 -22.86 -6.14
C ASN A 383 -1.83 -22.42 -5.57
N THR A 384 -2.39 -21.31 -6.05
CA THR A 384 -3.73 -20.81 -5.67
C THR A 384 -4.83 -21.75 -6.18
N LYS A 385 -4.73 -22.24 -7.42
CA LYS A 385 -5.63 -23.23 -8.01
C LYS A 385 -5.64 -24.52 -7.20
N GLN A 386 -4.48 -24.96 -6.73
CA GLN A 386 -4.37 -26.11 -5.83
C GLN A 386 -5.04 -25.84 -4.46
N ALA A 387 -4.94 -24.62 -3.91
CA ALA A 387 -5.65 -24.25 -2.68
C ALA A 387 -7.19 -24.29 -2.86
N LEU A 388 -7.67 -23.98 -4.07
CA LEU A 388 -9.09 -23.99 -4.42
C LEU A 388 -9.67 -25.40 -4.68
N THR A 389 -8.88 -26.48 -4.66
CA THR A 389 -9.43 -27.84 -4.78
C THR A 389 -10.06 -28.35 -3.49
N SER A 390 -9.71 -27.75 -2.34
CA SER A 390 -10.07 -28.21 -1.00
C SER A 390 -10.55 -27.05 -0.13
N THR A 391 -11.53 -26.30 -0.63
CA THR A 391 -12.07 -25.13 0.06
C THR A 391 -12.93 -25.49 1.27
N LYS A 392 -12.97 -24.58 2.24
CA LYS A 392 -13.90 -24.61 3.38
C LYS A 392 -14.94 -23.50 3.20
N PRO A 393 -16.21 -23.72 3.58
CA PRO A 393 -17.19 -22.63 3.59
C PRO A 393 -16.75 -21.55 4.58
N VAL A 394 -16.95 -20.28 4.23
CA VAL A 394 -16.85 -19.17 5.19
C VAL A 394 -18.08 -19.26 6.11
N GLN A 395 -17.86 -19.19 7.42
CA GLN A 395 -18.98 -19.28 8.37
C GLN A 395 -19.96 -18.11 8.20
N GLU A 396 -21.24 -18.38 8.37
CA GLU A 396 -22.33 -17.39 8.24
C GLU A 396 -22.61 -16.69 9.58
N THR A 397 -21.57 -16.16 10.22
CA THR A 397 -21.68 -15.43 11.51
C THR A 397 -21.70 -13.91 11.35
N GLY A 398 -21.59 -13.43 10.12
CA GLY A 398 -21.72 -12.04 9.72
C GLY A 398 -20.44 -11.23 9.66
N VAL A 399 -20.60 -9.91 9.67
CA VAL A 399 -19.50 -8.95 9.43
C VAL A 399 -19.30 -8.06 10.65
N GLU A 400 -18.07 -8.01 11.13
CA GLU A 400 -17.65 -7.09 12.19
C GLU A 400 -16.54 -6.18 11.65
N PHE A 401 -16.49 -4.94 12.13
CA PHE A 401 -15.53 -3.94 11.66
C PHE A 401 -15.00 -3.10 12.81
N TRP A 402 -13.71 -2.77 12.73
CA TRP A 402 -13.02 -1.85 13.61
C TRP A 402 -12.06 -0.98 12.80
N HIS A 403 -11.92 0.25 13.22
CA HIS A 403 -10.94 1.18 12.66
C HIS A 403 -10.30 1.97 13.79
N GLY A 404 -9.01 2.27 13.66
CA GLY A 404 -8.28 3.05 14.64
C GLY A 404 -7.19 3.88 13.99
N LYS A 405 -7.09 5.14 14.43
CA LYS A 405 -5.94 6.00 14.14
C LYS A 405 -4.99 5.98 15.33
N PHE A 406 -3.69 5.99 15.06
CA PHE A 406 -2.67 6.04 16.09
C PHE A 406 -1.48 6.88 15.64
N GLY A 407 -0.82 7.49 16.62
CA GLY A 407 0.45 8.16 16.44
C GLY A 407 1.62 7.20 16.65
N PHE A 408 2.69 7.40 15.91
CA PHE A 408 3.97 6.77 16.19
C PHE A 408 5.09 7.80 16.03
N HIS A 409 6.12 7.67 16.86
CA HIS A 409 7.31 8.50 16.72
C HIS A 409 8.22 7.91 15.62
N PRO A 410 8.48 8.64 14.52
CA PRO A 410 9.36 8.15 13.46
C PRO A 410 10.83 8.24 13.88
N ASP A 411 11.62 7.24 13.50
CA ASP A 411 13.08 7.19 13.71
C ASP A 411 13.88 7.35 12.41
N ASN A 412 13.20 7.62 11.29
CA ASN A 412 13.80 7.68 9.96
C ASN A 412 14.15 9.13 9.57
N GLY A 413 15.32 9.59 9.99
CA GLY A 413 15.81 10.93 9.67
C GLY A 413 15.95 11.23 8.18
N THR A 414 16.20 10.21 7.33
CA THR A 414 16.30 10.41 5.89
C THR A 414 14.94 10.69 5.26
N LEU A 415 13.90 9.96 5.66
CA LEU A 415 12.53 10.24 5.22
C LEU A 415 12.09 11.64 5.65
N LEU A 416 12.38 12.03 6.89
CA LEU A 416 12.00 13.37 7.35
C LEU A 416 12.83 14.48 6.70
N LEU A 417 14.09 14.22 6.35
CA LEU A 417 14.87 15.13 5.53
C LEU A 417 14.24 15.30 4.14
N ALA A 418 13.77 14.20 3.52
CA ALA A 418 13.04 14.26 2.25
C ALA A 418 11.72 15.05 2.40
N ALA A 419 10.93 14.77 3.43
CA ALA A 419 9.70 15.51 3.76
C ALA A 419 9.93 17.01 3.99
N LYS A 420 11.10 17.40 4.51
CA LYS A 420 11.47 18.79 4.71
C LYS A 420 11.91 19.51 3.44
N LEU A 421 12.57 18.80 2.53
CA LEU A 421 13.28 19.39 1.39
C LEU A 421 12.53 19.23 0.06
N ALA A 422 11.65 18.25 -0.06
CA ALA A 422 10.94 17.89 -1.27
C ALA A 422 9.43 18.01 -1.07
N PRO A 423 8.65 18.23 -2.14
CA PRO A 423 7.19 18.26 -2.07
C PRO A 423 6.61 16.84 -1.98
N VAL A 424 7.10 16.03 -1.05
CA VAL A 424 6.57 14.69 -0.80
C VAL A 424 5.37 14.78 0.15
N PRO A 425 4.31 13.98 -0.05
CA PRO A 425 3.07 14.04 0.74
C PRO A 425 3.19 13.32 2.09
N PHE A 426 4.30 13.56 2.82
CA PHE A 426 4.52 13.04 4.17
C PHE A 426 4.48 14.19 5.18
N GLU A 427 3.85 13.93 6.32
CA GLU A 427 3.95 14.81 7.49
C GLU A 427 5.42 14.96 7.90
N TRP A 428 5.90 16.21 7.98
CA TRP A 428 7.17 16.49 8.64
C TRP A 428 6.94 16.62 10.15
N VAL A 429 7.76 15.93 10.92
CA VAL A 429 7.81 16.05 12.38
C VAL A 429 9.25 16.20 12.83
N ASP A 430 9.49 16.65 14.06
CA ASP A 430 10.85 16.72 14.60
C ASP A 430 11.23 15.37 15.23
N ILE A 431 12.14 14.60 14.59
CA ILE A 431 12.59 13.31 15.16
C ILE A 431 13.35 13.46 16.47
N ASP A 432 13.92 14.63 16.76
CA ASP A 432 14.66 14.85 18.00
C ASP A 432 13.71 15.15 19.18
N ASP A 433 12.45 15.49 18.89
CA ASP A 433 11.40 15.65 19.88
C ASP A 433 10.67 14.30 20.11
N PRO A 434 10.86 13.64 21.28
CA PRO A 434 10.23 12.34 21.56
C PRO A 434 8.70 12.41 21.70
N LEU A 435 8.10 13.60 21.72
CA LEU A 435 6.65 13.81 21.73
C LEU A 435 6.07 14.03 20.32
N SER A 436 6.91 14.20 19.31
CA SER A 436 6.47 14.36 17.93
C SER A 436 6.02 13.01 17.37
N GLU A 437 4.82 12.99 16.77
CA GLU A 437 4.19 11.78 16.23
C GLU A 437 3.73 11.99 14.79
N MET A 438 3.99 11.00 13.93
CA MET A 438 3.29 10.85 12.65
C MET A 438 2.02 10.05 12.86
N LYS A 439 0.96 10.41 12.15
CA LYS A 439 -0.32 9.68 12.23
C LYS A 439 -0.40 8.60 11.17
N THR A 440 -1.07 7.52 11.52
CA THR A 440 -1.47 6.46 10.60
C THR A 440 -2.72 5.78 11.11
N GLU A 441 -3.23 4.82 10.34
CA GLU A 441 -4.44 4.08 10.65
C GLU A 441 -4.30 2.58 10.42
N PHE A 442 -5.23 1.83 11.01
CA PHE A 442 -5.52 0.46 10.64
C PHE A 442 -7.03 0.24 10.60
N SER A 443 -7.44 -0.67 9.72
CA SER A 443 -8.78 -1.26 9.70
C SER A 443 -8.66 -2.75 9.99
N ALA A 444 -9.61 -3.28 10.74
CA ALA A 444 -9.76 -4.70 10.99
C ALA A 444 -11.20 -5.12 10.72
N ALA A 445 -11.38 -6.32 10.19
CA ALA A 445 -12.70 -6.85 9.90
C ALA A 445 -12.76 -8.35 10.14
N ARG A 446 -13.95 -8.83 10.47
CA ARG A 446 -14.28 -10.24 10.48
C ARG A 446 -15.37 -10.50 9.44
N ILE A 447 -15.19 -11.53 8.62
CA ILE A 447 -16.24 -12.08 7.75
C ILE A 447 -16.36 -13.55 8.10
N GLY A 448 -17.43 -13.91 8.80
CA GLY A 448 -17.55 -15.27 9.31
C GLY A 448 -16.42 -15.61 10.28
N ASN A 449 -15.66 -16.65 9.94
CA ASN A 449 -14.49 -17.10 10.68
C ASN A 449 -13.14 -16.55 10.15
N LEU A 450 -13.15 -15.65 9.17
CA LEU A 450 -11.95 -15.03 8.61
C LEU A 450 -11.72 -13.66 9.23
N PHE A 451 -10.47 -13.35 9.56
CA PHE A 451 -10.07 -12.07 10.14
C PHE A 451 -9.07 -11.36 9.22
N PHE A 452 -9.32 -10.08 9.00
CA PHE A 452 -8.53 -9.20 8.14
C PHE A 452 -8.02 -8.04 8.98
N ILE A 453 -6.78 -7.64 8.74
CA ILE A 453 -6.18 -6.45 9.32
C ILE A 453 -5.33 -5.77 8.26
N SER A 454 -5.50 -4.46 8.08
CA SER A 454 -4.60 -3.67 7.26
C SER A 454 -3.36 -3.30 8.08
N THR A 455 -2.19 -3.40 7.46
CA THR A 455 -0.94 -2.96 8.05
C THR A 455 -0.43 -1.75 7.27
N PRO A 456 -0.11 -0.62 7.92
CA PRO A 456 0.47 0.51 7.23
C PRO A 456 1.92 0.19 6.84
N GLY A 457 2.26 0.44 5.57
CA GLY A 457 3.60 0.24 5.02
C GLY A 457 3.99 -1.22 4.78
N GLU A 458 5.29 -1.47 4.61
CA GLU A 458 5.87 -2.77 4.26
C GLU A 458 6.22 -3.58 5.53
N SER A 459 5.20 -4.02 6.25
CA SER A 459 5.41 -4.80 7.48
C SER A 459 6.16 -6.12 7.21
N PHE A 460 7.06 -6.51 8.12
CA PHE A 460 7.79 -7.77 8.03
C PHE A 460 6.86 -8.99 8.23
N PRO A 461 7.13 -10.12 7.56
CA PRO A 461 6.37 -11.38 7.72
C PRO A 461 6.27 -11.89 9.17
N ALA A 462 7.20 -11.47 10.05
CA ALA A 462 7.14 -11.76 11.47
C ALA A 462 5.82 -11.35 12.14
N PHE A 463 5.16 -10.30 11.61
CA PHE A 463 3.86 -9.82 12.09
C PHE A 463 2.67 -10.63 11.56
N SER A 464 2.86 -11.53 10.58
CA SER A 464 1.79 -12.41 10.07
C SER A 464 1.51 -13.60 10.98
N LYS A 465 2.46 -13.97 11.86
CA LYS A 465 2.27 -15.10 12.77
C LYS A 465 1.48 -14.63 13.99
N PRO A 466 0.47 -15.39 14.45
CA PRO A 466 -0.18 -15.10 15.71
C PRO A 466 0.88 -14.98 16.81
N VAL A 467 0.81 -13.94 17.62
CA VAL A 467 1.55 -13.89 18.88
C VAL A 467 0.96 -15.00 19.75
N VAL A 468 1.65 -16.13 19.84
CA VAL A 468 1.26 -17.29 20.65
C VAL A 468 1.39 -16.98 22.12
#